data_AF-A0A733WL94-F1
#
_entry.id   AF-A0A733WL94-F1
#
_cell.length_a   1.000
_cell.length_b   1.000
_cell.length_c   1.000
_cell.angle_alpha   90.00
_cell.angle_beta   90.00
_cell.angle_gamma   90.00
#
_symmetry.space_group_name_H-M   'P 1'
#
loop_
_entity.id
_entity.type
_entity.pdbx_description
1 polymer ?
#
loop_
_entity_poly.entity_id
_entity_poly.type
_entity_poly.pdbx_seq_one_letter_code
_entity_poly.pdbx_strand_id
1 'polypeptide(L)'
;MIIEKKIKNYTVFVKKDGEKYIEIFKDFLSYNHQVIKVFRNIEDTKVVLINTDYGKYILKVFSPKVKNTERFFKSLVKGDYYEKLFHQTDRVRREGFTALNDFYLLAEIKTLRYVKTYVMIIEYIEGIELVDMPEISDEVRGKIKQSIYSLHQHGMVSGDPH
;
A
#
# COMPACT_ATOMS: atom_id res chain seq x y z
N MET A 1 13.39 -9.91 -3.53
CA MET A 1 12.66 -10.67 -4.54
C MET A 1 11.20 -10.68 -4.14
N ILE A 2 10.28 -10.41 -5.07
CA ILE A 2 8.84 -10.54 -4.88
C ILE A 2 8.41 -11.87 -5.49
N ILE A 3 7.53 -12.58 -4.81
CA ILE A 3 6.95 -13.85 -5.26
C ILE A 3 5.45 -13.68 -5.50
N GLU A 4 4.95 -14.37 -6.52
CA GLU A 4 3.52 -14.47 -6.82
C GLU A 4 2.98 -15.80 -6.31
N LYS A 5 1.80 -15.77 -5.65
CA LYS A 5 1.04 -16.95 -5.24
C LYS A 5 -0.44 -16.80 -5.62
N LYS A 6 -1.13 -17.92 -5.81
CA LYS A 6 -2.60 -17.94 -5.90
C LYS A 6 -3.20 -18.35 -4.55
N ILE A 7 -4.12 -17.54 -4.03
CA ILE A 7 -4.84 -17.83 -2.78
C ILE A 7 -6.32 -17.56 -3.03
N LYS A 8 -7.15 -18.61 -3.00
CA LYS A 8 -8.56 -18.56 -3.46
C LYS A 8 -8.62 -17.94 -4.87
N ASN A 9 -9.38 -16.87 -5.05
CA ASN A 9 -9.50 -16.11 -6.29
C ASN A 9 -8.54 -14.90 -6.41
N TYR A 10 -7.59 -14.76 -5.48
CA TYR A 10 -6.61 -13.68 -5.48
C TYR A 10 -5.30 -14.12 -6.12
N THR A 11 -4.72 -13.21 -6.90
CA THR A 11 -3.29 -13.20 -7.22
C THR A 11 -2.59 -12.39 -6.14
N VAL A 12 -1.65 -12.99 -5.42
CA VAL A 12 -1.01 -12.41 -4.25
C VAL A 12 0.48 -12.23 -4.51
N PHE A 13 0.94 -10.99 -4.44
CA PHE A 13 2.34 -10.60 -4.48
C PHE A 13 2.83 -10.31 -3.07
N VAL A 14 3.97 -10.90 -2.71
CA VAL A 14 4.57 -10.73 -1.39
C VAL A 14 6.10 -10.75 -1.52
N LYS A 15 6.81 -10.07 -0.63
CA LYS A 15 8.27 -10.17 -0.57
C LYS A 15 8.71 -11.58 -0.16
N LYS A 16 9.89 -12.00 -0.60
CA LYS A 16 10.55 -13.23 -0.11
C LYS A 16 10.57 -13.21 1.42
N ASP A 17 10.21 -14.35 2.04
CA ASP A 17 10.08 -14.53 3.50
C ASP A 17 8.86 -13.81 4.13
N GLY A 18 7.91 -13.35 3.32
CA GLY A 18 6.69 -12.69 3.77
C GLY A 18 5.53 -13.62 4.16
N GLU A 19 5.80 -14.84 4.64
CA GLU A 19 4.75 -15.80 5.02
C GLU A 19 3.81 -15.24 6.10
N LYS A 20 4.33 -14.47 7.06
CA LYS A 20 3.50 -13.78 8.07
C LYS A 20 2.46 -12.84 7.46
N TYR A 21 2.77 -12.18 6.33
CA TYR A 21 1.81 -11.30 5.66
C TYR A 21 0.74 -12.10 4.93
N ILE A 22 1.09 -13.29 4.42
CA ILE A 22 0.11 -14.23 3.86
C ILE A 22 -0.85 -14.71 4.96
N GLU A 23 -0.35 -14.97 6.18
CA GLU A 23 -1.20 -15.35 7.32
C GLU A 23 -2.17 -14.22 7.71
N ILE A 24 -1.68 -12.99 7.86
CA ILE A 24 -2.53 -11.81 8.09
C ILE A 24 -3.59 -11.65 6.98
N PHE A 25 -3.21 -11.91 5.72
CA PHE A 25 -4.17 -11.87 4.61
C PHE A 25 -5.22 -12.97 4.69
N LYS A 26 -4.87 -14.18 5.12
CA LYS A 26 -5.82 -15.28 5.33
C LYS A 26 -6.78 -14.99 6.49
N ASP A 27 -6.30 -14.35 7.55
CA ASP A 27 -7.12 -13.87 8.66
C ASP A 27 -8.14 -12.84 8.18
N PHE A 28 -7.71 -11.87 7.38
CA PHE A 28 -8.61 -10.93 6.71
C PHE A 28 -9.68 -11.65 5.88
N LEU A 29 -9.29 -12.62 5.04
CA LEU A 29 -10.23 -13.41 4.21
C LEU A 29 -11.20 -14.28 5.01
N SER A 30 -10.93 -14.50 6.29
CA SER A 30 -11.75 -15.30 7.20
C SER A 30 -12.51 -14.44 8.21
N TYR A 31 -12.47 -13.11 8.03
CA TYR A 31 -13.05 -12.12 8.96
C TYR A 31 -12.50 -12.23 10.39
N ASN A 32 -11.29 -12.76 10.54
CA ASN A 32 -10.59 -12.99 11.80
C ASN A 32 -9.52 -11.91 12.05
N HIS A 33 -9.88 -10.63 11.98
CA HIS A 33 -8.94 -9.53 12.21
C HIS A 33 -9.52 -8.52 13.20
N GLN A 34 -8.66 -8.00 14.08
CA GLN A 34 -9.04 -6.99 15.05
C GLN A 34 -8.74 -5.60 14.50
N VAL A 35 -9.78 -4.80 14.26
CA VAL A 35 -9.63 -3.39 13.84
C VAL A 35 -9.40 -2.52 15.07
N ILE A 36 -8.31 -1.74 15.06
CA ILE A 36 -7.98 -0.76 16.10
C ILE A 36 -8.55 0.63 15.76
N LYS A 37 -8.31 1.11 14.52
CA LYS A 37 -8.68 2.46 14.07
C LYS A 37 -9.15 2.40 12.61
N VAL A 38 -10.15 3.21 12.27
CA VAL A 38 -10.59 3.39 10.88
C VAL A 38 -10.09 4.75 10.40
N PHE A 39 -9.26 4.77 9.35
CA PHE A 39 -8.77 6.01 8.73
C PHE A 39 -9.67 6.47 7.58
N ARG A 40 -10.21 5.51 6.82
CA ARG A 40 -11.13 5.79 5.70
C ARG A 40 -12.13 4.66 5.55
N ASN A 41 -13.40 5.00 5.36
CA ASN A 41 -14.47 4.06 5.07
C ASN A 41 -15.47 4.69 4.09
N ILE A 42 -15.12 4.66 2.81
CA ILE A 42 -15.99 5.09 1.71
C ILE A 42 -16.31 3.90 0.81
N GLU A 43 -17.26 4.08 -0.11
CA GLU A 43 -17.82 3.00 -0.94
C GLU A 43 -16.76 2.14 -1.65
N ASP A 44 -15.72 2.77 -2.19
CA ASP A 44 -14.68 2.09 -2.98
C ASP A 44 -13.37 1.87 -2.21
N THR A 45 -13.22 2.44 -1.01
CA THR A 45 -11.95 2.46 -0.29
C THR A 45 -12.16 2.31 1.22
N LYS A 46 -11.53 1.30 1.81
CA LYS A 46 -11.45 1.10 3.25
C LYS A 46 -9.98 1.07 3.67
N VAL A 47 -9.62 1.82 4.71
CA VAL A 47 -8.27 1.87 5.29
C VAL A 47 -8.43 1.77 6.80
N VAL A 48 -7.86 0.71 7.38
CA VAL A 48 -7.96 0.42 8.81
C VAL A 48 -6.61 0.02 9.38
N LEU A 49 -6.37 0.40 10.63
CA LEU A 49 -5.30 -0.16 11.46
C LEU A 49 -5.80 -1.48 12.03
N ILE A 50 -5.03 -2.55 11.82
CA ILE A 50 -5.33 -3.87 12.40
C ILE A 50 -4.27 -4.28 13.42
N ASN A 51 -4.71 -4.98 14.45
CA ASN A 51 -3.84 -5.73 15.35
C ASN A 51 -3.66 -7.15 14.83
N THR A 52 -2.44 -7.67 14.89
CA THR A 52 -2.10 -9.04 14.48
C THR A 52 -1.09 -9.62 15.45
N ASP A 53 -0.86 -10.93 15.40
CA ASP A 53 0.16 -11.60 16.18
C ASP A 53 1.60 -11.12 15.87
N TYR A 54 1.77 -10.40 14.75
CA TYR A 54 3.05 -9.84 14.31
C TYR A 54 3.19 -8.34 14.56
N GLY A 55 2.22 -7.73 15.25
CA GLY A 55 2.12 -6.30 15.51
C GLY A 55 1.05 -5.59 14.67
N LYS A 56 1.13 -4.26 14.63
CA LYS A 56 0.13 -3.40 13.97
C LYS A 56 0.46 -3.19 12.50
N TYR A 57 -0.56 -3.24 11.66
CA TYR A 57 -0.44 -3.04 10.21
C TYR A 57 -1.58 -2.20 9.65
N ILE A 58 -1.32 -1.52 8.54
CA ILE A 58 -2.38 -0.89 7.74
C ILE A 58 -2.94 -1.92 6.77
N LEU A 59 -4.24 -2.18 6.89
CA LEU A 59 -5.01 -2.94 5.92
C LEU A 59 -5.82 -1.97 5.05
N LYS A 60 -5.54 -1.98 3.75
CA LYS A 60 -6.25 -1.16 2.77
C LYS A 60 -6.95 -2.05 1.74
N VAL A 61 -8.25 -1.85 1.58
CA VAL A 61 -9.08 -2.49 0.56
C VAL A 61 -9.57 -1.42 -0.41
N PHE A 62 -9.38 -1.64 -1.71
CA PHE A 62 -9.76 -0.70 -2.75
C PHE A 62 -10.41 -1.40 -3.94
N SER A 63 -11.58 -0.93 -4.36
CA SER A 63 -12.37 -1.48 -5.46
C SER A 63 -12.63 -0.39 -6.51
N PRO A 64 -11.89 -0.36 -7.63
CA PRO A 64 -11.97 0.75 -8.59
C PRO A 64 -13.39 0.95 -9.14
N LYS A 65 -13.91 2.19 -9.10
CA LYS A 65 -15.15 2.53 -9.79
C LYS A 65 -14.92 2.63 -11.30
N VAL A 66 -15.81 2.03 -12.08
CA VAL A 66 -15.77 1.90 -13.56
C VAL A 66 -15.68 3.26 -14.31
N LYS A 67 -16.00 4.39 -13.67
CA LYS A 67 -16.13 5.71 -14.33
C LYS A 67 -14.84 6.34 -14.88
N ASN A 68 -13.65 5.81 -14.60
CA ASN A 68 -12.38 6.34 -15.13
C ASN A 68 -11.84 5.45 -16.26
N THR A 69 -12.62 5.29 -17.33
CA THR A 69 -12.22 4.55 -18.56
C THR A 69 -10.86 5.01 -19.09
N GLU A 70 -10.48 6.28 -18.93
CA GLU A 70 -9.18 6.81 -19.36
C GLU A 70 -7.98 6.33 -18.52
N ARG A 71 -8.07 6.33 -17.17
CA ARG A 71 -7.03 5.72 -16.31
C ARG A 71 -6.97 4.21 -16.54
N PHE A 72 -8.11 3.60 -16.85
CA PHE A 72 -8.27 2.19 -17.14
C PHE A 72 -7.62 1.76 -18.47
N PHE A 73 -7.77 2.53 -19.55
CA PHE A 73 -7.03 2.32 -20.80
C PHE A 73 -5.52 2.51 -20.60
N LYS A 74 -5.13 3.49 -19.77
CA LYS A 74 -3.72 3.71 -19.41
C LYS A 74 -3.13 2.53 -18.61
N SER A 75 -3.88 1.87 -17.72
CA SER A 75 -3.41 0.66 -17.02
C SER A 75 -3.36 -0.59 -17.90
N LEU A 76 -4.22 -0.70 -18.93
CA LEU A 76 -4.11 -1.78 -19.91
C LEU A 76 -2.84 -1.70 -20.77
N VAL A 77 -2.37 -0.49 -21.09
CA VAL A 77 -1.13 -0.25 -21.86
C VAL A 77 0.11 -0.24 -20.96
N LYS A 78 -0.02 0.26 -19.72
CA LYS A 78 1.09 0.43 -18.77
C LYS A 78 1.12 -0.65 -17.67
N GLY A 79 0.37 -1.75 -17.74
CA GLY A 79 0.34 -2.79 -16.69
C GLY A 79 -0.34 -2.37 -15.38
N ASP A 80 -0.46 -3.31 -14.43
CA ASP A 80 -1.14 -3.10 -13.15
C ASP A 80 -0.40 -2.08 -12.27
N TYR A 81 -1.07 -0.96 -12.00
CA TYR A 81 -0.48 0.19 -11.30
C TYR A 81 0.06 -0.17 -9.91
N TYR A 82 -0.73 -0.90 -9.11
CA TYR A 82 -0.33 -1.27 -7.75
C TYR A 82 0.76 -2.35 -7.73
N GLU A 83 0.75 -3.28 -8.68
CA GLU A 83 1.85 -4.24 -8.86
C GLU A 83 3.15 -3.50 -9.17
N LYS A 84 3.12 -2.57 -10.12
CA LYS A 84 4.28 -1.72 -10.42
C LYS A 84 4.73 -0.89 -9.24
N LEU A 85 3.80 -0.31 -8.49
CA LEU A 85 4.10 0.44 -7.27
C LEU A 85 4.78 -0.46 -6.23
N PHE A 86 4.29 -1.69 -6.05
CA PHE A 86 4.89 -2.68 -5.15
C PHE A 86 6.35 -2.98 -5.51
N HIS A 87 6.62 -3.25 -6.80
CA HIS A 87 7.97 -3.48 -7.29
C HIS A 87 8.88 -2.24 -7.18
N GLN A 88 8.37 -1.05 -7.45
CA GLN A 88 9.15 0.20 -7.33
C GLN A 88 9.47 0.53 -5.87
N THR A 89 8.51 0.38 -4.96
CA THR A 89 8.74 0.55 -3.51
C THR A 89 9.80 -0.44 -3.01
N ASP A 90 9.72 -1.72 -3.41
CA ASP A 90 10.72 -2.73 -3.04
C ASP A 90 12.12 -2.41 -3.59
N ARG A 91 12.21 -1.91 -4.84
CA ARG A 91 13.47 -1.44 -5.44
C ARG A 91 14.08 -0.29 -4.65
N VAL A 92 13.31 0.77 -4.45
CA VAL A 92 13.79 2.02 -3.83
C VAL A 92 14.16 1.81 -2.35
N ARG A 93 13.46 0.93 -1.63
CA ARG A 93 13.88 0.53 -0.27
C ARG A 93 15.18 -0.27 -0.26
N ARG A 94 15.45 -1.13 -1.26
CA ARG A 94 16.76 -1.82 -1.39
C ARG A 94 17.90 -0.86 -1.73
N GLU A 95 17.60 0.23 -2.41
CA GLU A 95 18.56 1.32 -2.70
C GLU A 95 18.83 2.19 -1.45
N GLY A 96 18.11 1.98 -0.34
CA GLY A 96 18.35 2.61 0.96
C GLY A 96 17.37 3.74 1.31
N PHE A 97 16.36 4.02 0.48
CA PHE A 97 15.38 5.05 0.77
C PHE A 97 14.30 4.54 1.74
N THR A 98 14.46 4.87 3.02
CA THR A 98 13.59 4.39 4.11
C THR A 98 12.41 5.32 4.44
N ALA A 99 12.38 6.54 3.90
CA ALA A 99 11.29 7.49 4.14
C ALA A 99 9.97 7.11 3.42
N LEU A 100 10.02 6.17 2.47
CA LEU A 100 8.84 5.60 1.84
C LEU A 100 8.27 4.46 2.70
N ASN A 101 7.03 4.58 3.16
CA ASN A 101 6.32 3.50 3.85
C ASN A 101 6.39 2.20 3.06
N ASP A 102 6.67 1.10 3.76
CA ASP A 102 6.80 -0.19 3.11
C ASP A 102 5.46 -0.77 2.70
N PHE A 103 5.50 -1.55 1.64
CA PHE A 103 4.38 -2.31 1.12
C PHE A 103 4.75 -3.79 1.25
N TYR A 104 4.00 -4.55 2.05
CA TYR A 104 4.36 -5.92 2.42
C TYR A 104 3.66 -6.99 1.59
N LEU A 105 2.38 -6.80 1.28
CA LEU A 105 1.58 -7.72 0.48
C LEU A 105 0.55 -6.97 -0.34
N LEU A 106 0.42 -7.37 -1.60
CA LEU A 106 -0.60 -6.91 -2.54
C LEU A 106 -1.39 -8.13 -3.05
N ALA A 107 -2.70 -8.15 -2.83
CA ALA A 107 -3.59 -9.18 -3.36
C ALA A 107 -4.63 -8.56 -4.30
N GLU A 108 -4.83 -9.19 -5.44
CA GLU A 108 -5.67 -8.67 -6.53
C GLU A 108 -6.69 -9.72 -6.99
N ILE A 109 -7.97 -9.36 -7.05
CA ILE A 109 -8.97 -10.15 -7.79
C ILE A 109 -9.08 -9.58 -9.19
N LYS A 110 -8.78 -10.39 -10.20
CA LYS A 110 -8.99 -10.04 -11.61
C LYS A 110 -10.24 -10.70 -12.18
N THR A 111 -10.91 -10.02 -13.11
CA THR A 111 -11.87 -10.63 -14.04
C THR A 111 -11.42 -10.23 -15.43
N LEU A 112 -11.02 -11.21 -16.25
CA LEU A 112 -10.27 -10.96 -17.49
C LEU A 112 -9.02 -10.09 -17.19
N ARG A 113 -8.90 -8.92 -17.81
CA ARG A 113 -7.81 -7.95 -17.59
C ARG A 113 -8.13 -6.88 -16.52
N TYR A 114 -9.26 -7.01 -15.82
CA TYR A 114 -9.77 -5.97 -14.91
C TYR A 114 -9.54 -6.37 -13.45
N VAL A 115 -8.78 -5.59 -12.69
CA VAL A 115 -8.74 -5.76 -11.23
C VAL A 115 -10.02 -5.20 -10.62
N LYS A 116 -10.80 -6.08 -9.98
CA LYS A 116 -12.02 -5.73 -9.26
C LYS A 116 -11.73 -5.19 -7.88
N THR A 117 -10.70 -5.71 -7.22
CA THR A 117 -10.40 -5.39 -5.82
C THR A 117 -8.94 -5.62 -5.55
N TYR A 118 -8.35 -4.65 -4.87
CA TYR A 118 -7.02 -4.69 -4.29
C TYR A 118 -7.15 -4.81 -2.77
N VAL A 119 -6.34 -5.67 -2.18
CA VAL A 119 -6.12 -5.76 -0.73
C VAL A 119 -4.63 -5.58 -0.49
N MET A 120 -4.29 -4.68 0.42
CA MET A 120 -2.91 -4.26 0.67
C MET A 120 -2.61 -4.32 2.16
N ILE A 121 -1.47 -4.90 2.51
CA ILE A 121 -0.87 -4.86 3.84
C ILE A 121 0.35 -3.94 3.76
N ILE A 122 0.32 -2.86 4.53
CA ILE A 122 1.27 -1.74 4.46
C ILE A 122 1.85 -1.50 5.86
N GLU A 123 3.08 -0.99 5.91
CA GLU A 123 3.74 -0.51 7.12
C GLU A 123 2.86 0.50 7.86
N TYR A 124 2.72 0.29 9.17
CA TYR A 124 2.16 1.28 10.07
C TYR A 124 3.31 2.04 10.74
N ILE A 125 3.27 3.36 10.64
CA ILE A 125 4.20 4.24 11.35
C ILE A 125 3.48 4.76 12.60
N GLU A 126 3.96 4.35 13.77
CA GLU A 126 3.46 4.86 15.04
C GLU A 126 3.89 6.33 15.19
N GLY A 127 2.96 7.20 15.57
CA GLY A 127 3.23 8.63 15.72
C GLY A 127 1.99 9.50 15.53
N ILE A 128 2.23 10.81 15.45
CA ILE A 128 1.22 11.83 15.19
C ILE A 128 1.22 12.14 13.69
N GLU A 129 0.06 12.12 13.06
CA GLU A 129 -0.10 12.49 11.64
C GLU A 129 0.20 13.99 11.46
N LEU A 130 0.74 14.39 10.30
CA LEU A 130 1.08 15.79 10.04
C LEU A 130 -0.12 16.74 10.19
N VAL A 131 -1.33 16.28 9.82
CA VAL A 131 -2.57 17.05 9.94
C VAL A 131 -2.98 17.30 11.39
N ASP A 132 -2.55 16.43 12.31
CA ASP A 132 -2.87 16.52 13.74
C ASP A 132 -1.79 17.28 14.53
N MET A 133 -0.70 17.71 13.87
CA MET A 133 0.33 18.52 14.52
C MET A 133 -0.16 19.97 14.68
N PRO A 134 -0.06 20.56 15.89
CA PRO A 134 -0.49 21.94 16.12
C PRO A 134 0.37 22.97 15.36
N GLU A 135 1.64 22.65 15.15
CA GLU A 135 2.57 23.45 14.37
C GLU A 135 3.58 22.53 13.66
N ILE A 136 3.92 22.85 12.41
CA ILE A 136 4.97 22.16 11.65
C ILE A 136 6.26 22.98 11.75
N SER A 137 7.18 22.51 12.59
CA SER A 137 8.48 23.16 12.78
C SER A 137 9.33 23.18 11.51
N ASP A 138 10.30 24.09 11.44
CA ASP A 138 11.25 24.17 10.32
C ASP A 138 12.08 22.89 10.19
N GLU A 139 12.36 22.19 11.29
CA GLU A 139 13.03 20.89 11.27
C GLU A 139 12.20 19.83 10.54
N VAL A 140 10.90 19.71 10.87
CA VAL A 140 9.98 18.77 10.21
C VAL A 140 9.85 19.11 8.73
N ARG A 141 9.69 20.41 8.41
CA ARG A 141 9.64 20.90 7.02
C ARG A 141 10.92 20.56 6.25
N GLY A 142 12.09 20.73 6.88
CA GLY A 142 13.39 20.35 6.32
C GLY A 142 13.48 18.86 6.02
N LYS A 143 13.03 18.00 6.94
CA LYS A 143 12.97 16.54 6.74
C LYS A 143 12.06 16.17 5.58
N ILE A 144 10.84 16.72 5.50
CA ILE A 144 9.90 16.47 4.39
C ILE A 144 10.52 16.86 3.05
N LYS A 145 11.13 18.06 2.96
CA LYS A 145 11.80 18.53 1.74
C LYS A 145 12.92 17.59 1.32
N GLN A 146 13.75 17.15 2.27
CA GLN A 146 14.85 16.22 2.00
C GLN A 146 14.34 14.85 1.55
N SER A 147 13.27 14.33 2.17
CA SER A 147 12.64 13.06 1.78
C SER A 147 12.07 13.11 0.36
N ILE A 148 11.38 14.19 -0.01
CA ILE A 148 10.86 14.38 -1.38
C ILE A 148 12.00 14.53 -2.39
N TYR A 149 13.03 15.32 -2.07
CA TYR A 149 14.20 15.46 -2.95
C TYR A 149 14.88 14.11 -3.19
N SER A 150 15.08 13.32 -2.13
CA SER A 150 15.68 11.99 -2.22
C SER A 150 14.79 11.01 -2.99
N LEU A 151 13.47 11.04 -2.80
CA LEU A 151 12.51 10.25 -3.60
C LEU A 151 12.68 10.52 -5.11
N HIS A 152 12.84 11.78 -5.49
CA HIS A 152 13.05 12.18 -6.89
C HIS A 152 14.38 11.66 -7.45
N GLN A 153 15.45 11.61 -6.65
CA GLN A 153 16.73 11.02 -7.07
C GLN A 153 16.60 9.51 -7.36
N HIS A 154 15.62 8.84 -6.76
CA HIS A 154 15.31 7.43 -7.02
C HIS A 154 14.32 7.22 -8.19
N GLY A 155 13.97 8.29 -8.93
CA GLY A 155 13.08 8.23 -10.08
C GLY A 155 11.60 8.02 -9.74
N MET A 156 11.20 8.37 -8.51
CA MET A 156 9.82 8.33 -8.05
C MET A 156 9.29 9.74 -7.75
N VAL A 157 7.97 9.91 -7.80
CA VAL A 157 7.29 11.18 -7.47
C VAL A 157 6.11 10.88 -6.56
N SER A 158 5.86 11.74 -5.57
CA SER A 158 4.62 11.68 -4.79
C SER A 158 3.47 12.19 -5.65
N GLY A 159 2.51 11.30 -5.96
CA GLY A 159 1.41 11.61 -6.88
C GLY A 159 0.32 12.52 -6.30
N ASP A 160 0.29 12.71 -4.98
CA ASP A 160 -0.73 13.50 -4.28
C ASP A 160 -0.21 13.94 -2.88
N PRO A 161 0.79 14.83 -2.80
CA PRO A 161 1.32 15.30 -1.52
C PRO A 161 0.31 16.23 -0.83
N HIS A 162 -0.20 15.81 0.33
CA HIS A 162 -1.14 16.55 1.18
C HIS A 162 -0.77 16.43 2.66
#